data_AF-A0A3A4W223-F1
#
_entry.id   AF-A0A3A4W223-F1
#
_cell.length_a   1.000
_cell.length_b   1.000
_cell.length_c   1.000
_cell.angle_alpha   90.00
_cell.angle_beta   90.00
_cell.angle_gamma   90.00
#
_symmetry.space_group_name_H-M   'P 1'
#
loop_
_entity.id
_entity.type
_entity.pdbx_description
1 polymer ?
#
loop_
_entity_poly.entity_id
_entity_poly.type
_entity_poly.pdbx_seq_one_letter_code
_entity_poly.pdbx_strand_id
1 'polypeptide(L)'
;MKPVVKISLLAGCIFGAVAGLAVAVSMDFMMGSSPGGSWYDAVRNDVHNFFGEDWAAKEWFINSGIVAVILGIGLIGALLGAACGGIVGKIFSALTK
;
A
#
# COMPACT_ATOMS: atom_id res chain seq x y z
N MET A 1 -22.73 14.47 -7.41
CA MET A 1 -21.43 14.85 -6.79
C MET A 1 -20.82 15.98 -7.60
N LYS A 2 -20.51 17.13 -6.98
CA LYS A 2 -19.90 18.28 -7.67
C LYS A 2 -18.57 17.85 -8.33
N PRO A 3 -18.18 18.43 -9.48
CA PRO A 3 -16.94 18.05 -10.19
C PRO A 3 -15.71 18.20 -9.29
N VAL A 4 -15.68 19.23 -8.44
CA VAL A 4 -14.61 19.45 -7.45
C VAL A 4 -14.43 18.24 -6.53
N VAL A 5 -15.50 17.66 -5.99
CA VAL A 5 -15.43 16.49 -5.12
C VAL A 5 -14.91 15.26 -5.87
N LYS A 6 -15.34 15.05 -7.12
CA LYS A 6 -14.85 13.95 -7.96
C LYS A 6 -13.34 14.05 -8.19
N ILE A 7 -12.86 15.24 -8.55
CA ILE A 7 -11.44 15.48 -8.80
C ILE A 7 -10.63 15.29 -7.52
N SER A 8 -11.08 15.84 -6.39
CA SER A 8 -10.39 15.67 -5.10
C SER A 8 -10.33 14.21 -4.64
N LEU A 9 -11.38 13.42 -4.89
CA LEU A 9 -11.38 11.98 -4.61
C LEU A 9 -10.34 11.24 -5.45
N LEU A 10 -10.35 11.46 -6.77
CA LEU A 10 -9.39 10.83 -7.69
C LEU A 10 -7.94 11.23 -7.38
N ALA A 11 -7.68 12.51 -7.16
CA ALA A 11 -6.37 12.99 -6.75
C ALA A 11 -5.96 12.36 -5.42
N GLY A 12 -6.86 12.34 -4.43
CA GLY A 12 -6.66 11.68 -3.15
C GLY A 12 -6.27 10.20 -3.31
N CYS A 13 -7.01 9.43 -4.11
CA CYS A 13 -6.70 8.03 -4.39
C CYS A 13 -5.29 7.85 -4.95
N ILE A 14 -4.93 8.63 -5.97
CA ILE A 14 -3.63 8.50 -6.64
C ILE A 14 -2.49 8.86 -5.69
N PHE A 15 -2.59 10.01 -5.02
CA PHE A 15 -1.58 10.44 -4.05
C PHE A 15 -1.44 9.46 -2.89
N GLY A 16 -2.57 8.96 -2.37
CA GLY A 16 -2.58 7.95 -1.32
C GLY A 16 -1.93 6.64 -1.74
N ALA A 17 -2.20 6.15 -2.96
CA ALA A 17 -1.59 4.95 -3.50
C ALA A 17 -0.06 5.09 -3.61
N VAL A 18 0.39 6.20 -4.20
CA VAL A 18 1.82 6.52 -4.35
C VAL A 18 2.49 6.64 -2.98
N ALA A 19 1.85 7.31 -2.01
CA ALA A 19 2.38 7.41 -0.66
C ALA A 19 2.47 6.05 0.04
N GLY A 20 1.46 5.18 -0.11
CA GLY A 20 1.48 3.81 0.42
C GLY A 20 2.62 2.98 -0.17
N LEU A 21 2.81 3.04 -1.49
CA LEU A 21 3.94 2.36 -2.16
C LEU A 21 5.29 2.93 -1.71
N ALA A 22 5.39 4.25 -1.56
CA ALA A 22 6.61 4.89 -1.05
C ALA A 22 6.94 4.40 0.36
N VAL A 23 5.95 4.31 1.26
CA VAL A 23 6.13 3.75 2.61
C VAL A 23 6.59 2.30 2.55
N ALA A 24 5.96 1.46 1.70
CA ALA A 24 6.35 0.06 1.56
C ALA A 24 7.82 -0.07 1.13
N VAL A 25 8.26 0.71 0.13
CA VAL A 25 9.66 0.72 -0.33
C VAL A 25 10.59 1.30 0.73
N SER A 26 10.19 2.36 1.43
CA SER A 26 10.98 2.94 2.53
C SER A 26 11.19 1.96 3.66
N MET A 27 10.21 1.13 4.01
CA MET A 27 10.38 0.09 5.03
C MET A 27 11.45 -0.92 4.62
N ASP A 28 11.42 -1.38 3.37
CA ASP A 28 12.42 -2.33 2.87
C ASP A 28 13.82 -1.71 2.83
N PHE A 29 13.93 -0.43 2.44
CA PHE A 29 15.21 0.27 2.42
C PHE A 29 15.77 0.55 3.83
N MET A 30 14.91 0.94 4.77
CA MET A 30 15.33 1.31 6.12
C MET A 30 15.56 0.09 7.02
N MET A 31 14.80 -0.98 6.83
CA MET A 31 14.82 -2.16 7.71
C MET A 31 15.41 -3.41 7.05
N GLY A 32 15.69 -3.41 5.74
CA GLY A 32 16.18 -4.59 5.02
C GLY A 32 17.54 -5.12 5.49
N SER A 33 18.31 -4.34 6.26
CA SER A 33 19.55 -4.81 6.91
C SER A 33 19.32 -5.48 8.27
N SER A 34 18.12 -5.39 8.83
CA SER A 34 17.75 -6.04 10.08
C SER A 34 17.16 -7.43 9.80
N PRO A 35 17.48 -8.46 10.62
CA PRO A 35 16.88 -9.78 10.48
C PRO A 35 15.35 -9.70 10.53
N GLY A 36 14.66 -10.18 9.48
CA GLY A 36 13.20 -10.09 9.38
C GLY A 36 12.66 -8.71 9.00
N GLY A 37 13.53 -7.74 8.70
CA GLY A 37 13.14 -6.38 8.39
C GLY A 37 12.82 -6.13 6.90
N SER A 38 13.16 -7.07 6.02
CA SER A 38 12.77 -7.02 4.61
C SER A 38 11.39 -7.65 4.39
N TRP A 39 10.68 -7.21 3.35
CA TRP A 39 9.44 -7.88 2.93
C TRP A 39 9.69 -9.33 2.54
N TYR A 40 10.88 -9.63 2.01
CA TYR A 40 11.25 -10.98 1.63
C TYR A 40 11.29 -11.91 2.84
N ASP A 41 11.96 -11.52 3.91
CA ASP A 41 12.07 -12.34 5.11
C ASP A 41 10.72 -12.53 5.81
N ALA A 42 9.92 -11.45 5.88
CA ALA A 42 8.58 -11.50 6.45
C ALA A 42 7.68 -12.48 5.68
N VAL A 43 7.60 -12.33 4.36
CA VAL A 43 6.78 -13.20 3.51
C VAL A 43 7.30 -14.63 3.52
N ARG A 44 8.61 -14.85 3.49
CA ARG A 44 9.20 -16.19 3.57
C ARG A 44 8.84 -16.89 4.88
N ASN A 45 8.91 -16.17 5.99
CA ASN A 45 8.52 -16.67 7.31
C ASN A 45 7.03 -17.00 7.37
N ASP A 46 6.17 -16.13 6.84
CA ASP A 46 4.73 -16.39 6.77
C ASP A 46 4.43 -17.62 5.91
N VAL A 47 5.03 -17.70 4.72
CA VAL A 47 4.90 -18.86 3.84
C VAL A 47 5.36 -20.14 4.53
N HIS A 48 6.49 -20.10 5.25
CA HIS A 48 6.96 -21.25 6.02
C HIS A 48 5.94 -21.69 7.07
N ASN A 49 5.36 -20.75 7.81
CA ASN A 49 4.40 -21.04 8.87
C ASN A 49 3.05 -21.57 8.34
N PHE A 50 2.60 -21.11 7.17
CA PHE A 50 1.30 -21.50 6.61
C PHE A 50 1.36 -22.69 5.66
N PHE A 51 2.43 -22.82 4.87
CA PHE A 51 2.55 -23.81 3.80
C PHE A 51 3.71 -24.79 3.99
N GLY A 52 4.62 -24.54 4.94
CA GLY A 52 5.78 -25.38 5.21
C GLY A 52 7.03 -25.01 4.41
N GLU A 53 8.15 -25.66 4.73
CA GLU A 53 9.47 -25.34 4.21
C GLU A 53 9.60 -25.54 2.69
N ASP A 54 8.94 -26.55 2.13
CA ASP A 54 8.96 -26.84 0.69
C ASP A 54 8.44 -25.68 -0.17
N TRP A 55 7.50 -24.90 0.37
CA TRP A 55 6.97 -23.70 -0.28
C TRP A 55 7.80 -22.45 0.04
N ALA A 56 8.36 -22.37 1.24
CA ALA A 56 9.27 -21.30 1.65
C ALA A 56 10.66 -21.37 0.98
N ALA A 57 10.94 -22.42 0.21
CA ALA A 57 12.10 -22.52 -0.68
C ALA A 57 11.78 -22.10 -2.13
N LYS A 58 10.51 -21.82 -2.47
CA LYS A 58 10.10 -21.43 -3.82
C LYS A 58 10.10 -19.91 -3.97
N GLU A 59 11.20 -19.38 -4.51
CA GLU A 59 11.40 -17.93 -4.75
C GLU A 59 10.22 -17.27 -5.48
N TRP A 60 9.67 -17.91 -6.50
CA TRP A 60 8.54 -17.35 -7.25
C TRP A 60 7.29 -17.16 -6.38
N PHE A 61 7.06 -18.04 -5.40
CA PHE A 61 5.91 -17.98 -4.50
C PHE A 61 6.09 -16.84 -3.49
N ILE A 62 7.30 -16.72 -2.90
CA ILE A 62 7.65 -15.62 -2.01
C ILE A 62 7.51 -14.28 -2.74
N ASN A 63 8.10 -14.15 -3.93
CA ASN A 63 8.00 -12.93 -4.73
C ASN A 63 6.56 -12.56 -5.06
N SER A 64 5.69 -13.55 -5.35
CA SER A 64 4.27 -13.29 -5.56
C SER A 64 3.58 -12.76 -4.29
N GLY A 65 3.95 -13.28 -3.12
CA GLY A 65 3.47 -12.78 -1.83
C GLY A 65 3.93 -11.36 -1.53
N ILE A 66 5.20 -11.03 -1.81
CA ILE A 66 5.73 -9.66 -1.68
C ILE A 66 4.94 -8.69 -2.56
N VAL A 67 4.72 -9.04 -3.83
CA VAL A 67 3.90 -8.22 -4.75
C VAL A 67 2.49 -8.03 -4.18
N ALA A 68 1.86 -9.08 -3.66
CA ALA A 68 0.54 -8.99 -3.06
C ALA A 68 0.51 -8.06 -1.83
N VAL A 69 1.52 -8.12 -0.96
CA VAL A 69 1.65 -7.25 0.22
C VAL A 69 1.83 -5.79 -0.21
N ILE A 70 2.75 -5.51 -1.13
CA ILE A 70 3.02 -4.14 -1.60
C ILE A 70 1.78 -3.54 -2.29
N LEU A 71 1.09 -4.32 -3.14
CA LEU A 71 -0.17 -3.89 -3.75
C LEU A 71 -1.26 -3.65 -2.70
N GLY A 72 -1.33 -4.49 -1.66
CA GLY A 72 -2.24 -4.30 -0.53
C GLY A 72 -1.99 -2.99 0.21
N ILE A 73 -0.73 -2.67 0.50
CA ILE A 73 -0.34 -1.39 1.12
C ILE A 73 -0.70 -0.21 0.21
N GLY A 74 -0.43 -0.32 -1.09
CA GLY A 74 -0.84 0.68 -2.08
C GLY A 74 -2.36 0.89 -2.11
N LEU A 75 -3.15 -0.18 -2.03
CA LEU A 75 -4.60 -0.12 -1.97
C LEU A 75 -5.09 0.57 -0.69
N ILE A 76 -4.52 0.23 0.47
CA ILE A 76 -4.83 0.90 1.75
C ILE A 76 -4.50 2.39 1.65
N GLY A 77 -3.33 2.73 1.11
CA GLY A 77 -2.93 4.11 0.86
C GLY A 77 -3.94 4.83 -0.04
N ALA A 78 -4.40 4.19 -1.11
CA ALA A 78 -5.41 4.74 -2.01
C ALA A 78 -6.74 5.01 -1.30
N LEU A 79 -7.21 4.08 -0.46
CA LEU A 79 -8.46 4.23 0.29
C LEU A 79 -8.38 5.37 1.32
N LEU A 80 -7.26 5.47 2.06
CA LEU A 80 -7.02 6.58 2.98
C LEU A 80 -6.92 7.92 2.24
N GLY A 81 -6.22 7.92 1.11
CA GLY A 81 -6.12 9.08 0.22
C GLY A 81 -7.49 9.51 -0.32
N ALA A 82 -8.35 8.55 -0.70
CA ALA A 82 -9.72 8.81 -1.10
C ALA A 82 -10.53 9.45 0.03
N ALA A 83 -10.42 8.93 1.26
CA ALA A 83 -11.10 9.50 2.42
C ALA A 83 -10.68 10.95 2.67
N CYS A 84 -9.37 11.22 2.69
CA CYS A 84 -8.82 12.57 2.81
C CYS A 84 -9.26 13.48 1.66
N GLY A 85 -9.16 13.01 0.41
CA GLY A 85 -9.60 13.73 -0.79
C GLY A 85 -11.09 14.04 -0.77
N GLY A 86 -11.91 13.15 -0.22
CA GLY A 86 -13.34 13.37 -0.02
C GLY A 86 -13.64 14.47 0.99
N ILE A 87 -12.89 14.54 2.10
CA ILE A 87 -13.00 15.62 3.08
C ILE A 87 -12.62 16.96 2.44
N VAL A 88 -11.47 17.01 1.77
CA VAL A 88 -10.99 18.20 1.06
C VAL A 88 -12.00 18.66 0.01
N GLY A 89 -12.48 17.74 -0.83
CA GLY A 89 -13.46 18.03 -1.87
C GLY A 89 -14.76 18.60 -1.30
N LYS A 90 -15.25 18.10 -0.16
CA LYS A 90 -16.44 18.63 0.52
C LYS A 90 -16.21 20.07 1.01
N ILE A 91 -15.06 20.37 1.59
CA ILE A 91 -14.70 21.72 2.04
C ILE A 91 -14.69 22.69 0.85
N PHE A 92 -13.97 22.35 -0.22
CA PHE A 92 -13.90 23.20 -1.42
C PHE A 92 -15.27 23.37 -2.10
N SER A 93 -16.09 22.32 -2.12
CA SER A 93 -17.46 22.36 -2.63
C SER A 93 -18.39 23.27 -1.83
N ALA A 94 -18.11 23.51 -0.54
CA ALA A 94 -18.86 24.44 0.29
C ALA A 94 -18.43 25.90 0.05
N LEU A 95 -17.16 26.11 -0.30
CA LEU A 95 -16.59 27.44 -0.59
C LEU A 95 -16.90 27.91 -2.01
N THR A 96 -17.02 26.99 -2.95
CA THR A 96 -17.44 27.26 -4.33
C THR A 96 -18.95 27.10 -4.44
N LYS A 97 -19.68 28.23 -4.44
CA LYS A 97 -21.14 28.26 -4.66
C LYS A 97 -21.45 27.68 -6.04
#